data_AF-A0A955TT60-F1
#
_entry.id   AF-A0A955TT60-F1
#
_cell.length_a   1.000
_cell.length_b   1.000
_cell.length_c   1.000
_cell.angle_alpha   90.00
_cell.angle_beta   90.00
_cell.angle_gamma   90.00
#
_symmetry.space_group_name_H-M   'P 1'
#
loop_
_entity.id
_entity.type
_entity.pdbx_description
1 polymer ?
#
loop_
_entity_poly.entity_id
_entity_poly.type
_entity_poly.pdbx_seq_one_letter_code
_entity_poly.pdbx_strand_id
1 'polypeptide(L)' 'GRIQYIYSNRLNLGKIRREENILWSFAPHDISVILGLVGEMPVQVQAQGGNYLHPNIADVTVSLLSFPSGVKAHIF' A
#
# COMPACT_ATOMS: atom_id res chain seq x y z
N GLY A 1 -14.90 -5.05 -17.98
CA GLY A 1 -14.30 -6.39 -17.80
C GLY A 1 -14.10 -6.65 -16.31
N ARG A 2 -13.76 -7.89 -15.91
CA ARG A 2 -13.50 -8.25 -14.50
C ARG A 2 -12.09 -7.83 -14.10
N ILE A 3 -11.94 -7.07 -13.00
CA ILE A 3 -10.63 -6.75 -12.43
C ILE A 3 -9.97 -8.04 -11.95
N GLN A 4 -8.67 -8.21 -12.21
CA GLN A 4 -7.88 -9.36 -11.74
C GLN A 4 -6.78 -8.92 -10.78
N TYR A 5 -6.22 -7.73 -11.01
CA TYR A 5 -5.07 -7.24 -10.27
C TYR A 5 -5.03 -5.71 -10.27
N ILE A 6 -4.58 -5.12 -9.16
CA ILE A 6 -4.33 -3.67 -9.04
C ILE A 6 -2.92 -3.46 -8.49
N TYR A 7 -2.19 -2.49 -9.06
CA TYR A 7 -0.94 -2.03 -8.48
C TYR A 7 -0.93 -0.52 -8.36
N SER A 8 -0.47 -0.03 -7.21
CA SER A 8 -0.26 1.40 -6.96
C SER A 8 1.24 1.65 -6.85
N ASN A 9 1.74 2.60 -7.63
CA ASN A 9 3.12 3.08 -7.57
C ASN A 9 3.14 4.55 -7.19
N ARG A 10 4.03 4.90 -6.26
CA ARG A 10 4.39 6.29 -5.99
C ARG A 10 5.66 6.63 -6.74
N LEU A 11 5.52 7.40 -7.80
CA LEU A 11 6.64 7.79 -8.66
C LEU A 11 7.37 9.06 -8.18
N ASN A 12 6.89 9.69 -7.10
CA ASN A 12 7.49 10.91 -6.59
C ASN A 12 8.54 10.56 -5.53
N LEU A 13 9.72 11.19 -5.61
CA LEU A 13 10.83 11.05 -4.64
C LEU A 13 10.43 11.36 -3.19
N GLY A 14 9.27 11.99 -3.01
CA GLY A 14 8.73 12.35 -1.70
C GLY A 14 9.60 13.38 -0.98
N LYS A 15 9.29 13.61 0.28
CA LYS A 15 10.12 14.38 1.22
C LYS A 15 10.63 13.38 2.25
N ILE A 16 11.92 13.39 2.55
CA ILE A 16 12.46 12.57 3.64
C ILE A 16 11.85 13.06 4.95
N ARG A 17 10.92 12.29 5.53
CA ARG A 17 10.24 12.60 6.78
C ARG A 17 10.95 11.89 7.93
N ARG A 18 11.11 12.57 9.07
CA ARG A 18 11.84 12.09 10.25
C ARG A 18 10.94 11.59 11.38
N GLU A 19 9.62 11.69 11.24
CA GLU A 19 8.69 11.39 12.35
C GLU A 19 7.46 10.56 11.92
N GLU A 20 7.24 10.35 10.62
CA GLU A 20 6.05 9.65 10.13
C GLU A 20 6.42 8.41 9.30
N ASN A 21 5.73 7.30 9.56
CA ASN A 21 5.82 6.08 8.77
C ASN A 21 5.12 6.30 7.42
N ILE A 22 5.85 6.08 6.31
CA ILE A 22 5.36 6.32 4.95
C ILE A 22 4.08 5.56 4.62
N LEU A 23 3.88 4.39 5.24
CA LEU A 23 2.65 3.61 5.11
C LEU A 23 1.45 4.40 5.64
N TRP A 24 1.53 4.96 6.84
CA TRP A 24 0.40 5.66 7.45
C TRP A 24 0.12 7.01 6.83
N SER A 25 1.16 7.73 6.39
CA SER A 25 0.98 9.04 5.77
C SER A 25 0.25 8.95 4.44
N PHE A 26 0.26 7.80 3.75
CA PHE A 26 -0.29 7.76 2.40
C PHE A 26 -0.99 6.49 1.93
N ALA A 27 -0.75 5.32 2.53
CA ALA A 27 -1.53 4.13 2.20
C ALA A 27 -3.04 4.32 2.38
N PRO A 28 -3.57 5.15 3.31
CA PRO A 28 -5.02 5.32 3.43
C PRO A 28 -5.71 5.77 2.13
N HIS A 29 -5.08 6.67 1.37
CA HIS A 29 -5.62 7.12 0.08
C HIS A 29 -5.69 5.96 -0.92
N ASP A 30 -4.58 5.26 -1.14
CA ASP A 30 -4.51 4.20 -2.14
C ASP A 30 -5.40 3.01 -1.76
N ILE A 31 -5.45 2.67 -0.47
CA ILE A 31 -6.36 1.67 0.06
C ILE A 31 -7.81 2.07 -0.22
N SER A 32 -8.21 3.33 0.02
CA SER A 32 -9.59 3.77 -0.24
C SER A 32 -9.98 3.65 -1.71
N VAL A 33 -9.07 4.00 -2.63
CA VAL A 33 -9.29 3.84 -4.08
C VAL A 33 -9.40 2.36 -4.45
N ILE A 34 -8.51 1.51 -3.94
CA ILE A 34 -8.55 0.06 -4.18
C ILE A 34 -9.87 -0.52 -3.67
N LEU A 35 -10.29 -0.19 -2.45
CA LEU A 35 -11.56 -0.65 -1.88
C LEU A 35 -12.76 -0.17 -2.71
N GLY A 36 -12.76 1.08 -3.17
CA GLY A 36 -13.82 1.62 -4.02
C GLY A 36 -13.90 0.95 -5.39
N LEU A 37 -12.76 0.57 -5.98
CA LEU A 37 -12.71 -0.13 -7.27
C LEU A 37 -13.10 -1.61 -7.15
N VAL A 38 -12.70 -2.27 -6.06
CA VAL A 38 -12.92 -3.71 -5.86
C VAL A 38 -14.32 -3.96 -5.27
N GLY A 39 -14.85 -3.05 -4.46
CA GLY A 39 -16.21 -3.12 -3.91
C GLY A 39 -16.38 -4.13 -2.77
N GLU A 40 -15.29 -4.68 -2.23
CA GLU A 40 -15.30 -5.62 -1.12
C GLU A 40 -14.07 -5.41 -0.22
N MET A 41 -14.13 -5.96 1.00
CA MET A 41 -13.01 -5.91 1.95
C MET A 41 -12.00 -7.03 1.67
N PRO A 42 -10.69 -6.79 1.87
CA PRO A 42 -9.68 -7.83 1.73
C PRO A 42 -9.85 -8.89 2.83
N VAL A 43 -9.59 -10.15 2.47
CA VAL A 43 -9.51 -11.29 3.41
C VAL A 43 -8.13 -11.43 4.03
N GLN A 44 -7.11 -10.84 3.41
CA GLN A 44 -5.75 -10.84 3.92
C GLN A 44 -5.05 -9.54 3.53
N VAL A 45 -4.32 -8.98 4.49
CA VAL A 45 -3.41 -7.84 4.28
C VAL A 45 -2.04 -8.21 4.85
N GLN A 46 -0.99 -7.97 4.08
CA GLN A 46 0.40 -8.10 4.53
C GLN A 46 1.12 -6.81 4.21
N ALA A 47 1.86 -6.26 5.18
CA ALA A 47 2.67 -5.07 4.97
C ALA A 47 4.11 -5.36 5.42
N GLN A 48 5.07 -5.04 4.57
CA GLN A 48 6.49 -5.16 4.86
C GLN A 48 7.14 -3.80 4.66
N GLY A 49 8.10 -3.45 5.52
CA GLY A 49 8.82 -2.19 5.45
C GLY A 49 10.32 -2.41 5.63
N GLY A 50 11.11 -1.55 4.99
CA GLY A 50 12.54 -1.42 5.21
C GLY A 50 12.86 -0.03 5.75
N ASN A 51 13.96 0.07 6.50
CA ASN A 51 14.42 1.29 7.14
C ASN A 51 15.87 1.53 6.73
N TYR A 52 16.10 2.25 5.64
CA TYR A 52 17.43 2.44 5.06
C TYR A 52 18.07 3.79 5.42
N LEU A 53 17.26 4.84 5.57
CA LEU A 53 17.71 6.21 5.87
C LEU A 53 17.69 6.54 7.36
N HIS A 54 16.73 5.99 8.12
CA HIS A 54 16.58 6.29 9.55
C HIS A 54 16.28 5.01 10.35
N PRO A 55 16.99 4.78 11.48
CA PRO A 55 16.64 3.71 12.40
C PRO A 55 15.19 3.88 12.86
N ASN A 56 14.42 2.80 12.85
CA ASN A 56 13.03 2.74 13.34
C ASN A 56 11.96 3.48 12.51
N ILE A 57 12.29 4.12 11.39
CA ILE A 57 11.31 4.68 10.45
C ILE A 57 11.39 3.96 9.12
N ALA A 58 10.31 3.28 8.73
CA ALA A 58 10.23 2.64 7.43
C ALA A 58 10.12 3.69 6.32
N ASP A 59 11.11 3.69 5.43
CA ASP A 59 11.21 4.59 4.28
C ASP A 59 10.83 3.93 2.96
N VAL A 60 10.77 2.58 2.95
CA VAL A 60 10.21 1.79 1.86
C VAL A 60 9.17 0.84 2.44
N THR A 61 8.01 0.71 1.80
CA THR A 61 6.99 -0.25 2.20
C THR A 61 6.38 -0.95 1.01
N VAL A 62 5.97 -2.20 1.19
CA VAL A 62 5.14 -2.93 0.24
C VAL A 62 3.96 -3.49 1.01
N SER A 63 2.75 -3.16 0.58
CA SER A 63 1.53 -3.75 1.10
C SER A 63 0.85 -4.62 0.05
N LEU A 64 0.40 -5.80 0.45
CA LEU A 64 -0.30 -6.77 -0.36
C LEU A 64 -1.71 -6.97 0.21
N LEU A 65 -2.72 -6.89 -0.66
CA LEU A 65 -4.12 -7.12 -0.33
C LEU A 65 -4.63 -8.29 -1.16
N SER A 66 -5.34 -9.23 -0.52
CA SER A 66 -6.04 -10.32 -1.20
C SER A 66 -7.53 -10.26 -0.89
N PHE A 67 -8.37 -10.44 -1.90
CA PHE A 67 -9.83 -10.27 -1.81
C PHE A 67 -10.59 -11.59 -2.04
N PRO A 68 -11.82 -11.74 -1.51
CA PRO A 68 -12.66 -12.93 -1.70
C PRO A 68 -12.86 -13.31 -3.17
N SER A 69 -13.01 -12.34 -4.06
CA SER A 69 -13.20 -12.56 -5.50
C SER A 69 -11.97 -13.12 -6.23
N GLY A 70 -10.83 -13.25 -5.54
CA GLY A 70 -9.54 -13.62 -6.12
C GLY A 70 -8.73 -12.43 -6.65
N VAL A 71 -9.28 -11.21 -6.60
CA VAL A 71 -8.50 -10.00 -6.91
C VAL A 71 -7.34 -9.88 -5.92
N LYS A 72 -6.20 -9.42 -6.44
CA LYS A 72 -5.04 -9.06 -5.61
C LYS A 72 -4.65 -7.61 -5.88
N ALA A 73 -4.14 -6.94 -4.85
CA ALA A 73 -3.56 -5.62 -5.02
C ALA A 73 -2.21 -5.50 -4.31
N HIS A 74 -1.33 -4.67 -4.84
CA HIS A 74 -0.17 -4.20 -4.09
C HIS A 74 -0.01 -2.69 -4.14
N ILE A 75 0.58 -2.15 -3.08
CA ILE A 75 0.89 -0.73 -2.91
C ILE A 75 2.38 -0.63 -2.62
N PHE A 76 3.09 0.14 -3.45
CA PHE A 76 4.47 0.58 -3.23
C PHE A 76 4.50 1.96 -2.54
#